data_AF-A0A0F8YNI3-F1
#
_entry.id   AF-A0A0F8YNI3-F1
#
_cell.length_a   1.000
_cell.length_b   1.000
_cell.length_c   1.000
_cell.angle_alpha   90.00
_cell.angle_beta   90.00
_cell.angle_gamma   90.00
#
_symmetry.space_group_name_H-M   'P 1'
#
loop_
_entity.id
_entity.type
_entity.pdbx_description
1 polymer ?
#
loop_
_entity_poly.entity_id
_entity_poly.type
_entity_poly.pdbx_seq_one_letter_code
_entity_poly.pdbx_strand_id
1 'polypeptide(L)'
;MHSVHGSHSAYNVQSVVDEKHGLIVNSDVVGENNDIHQFAEQVEQANETLDKKCQTACADAGYCGIDELEKIDEQGIKVVVPSKKQAHKGKKEAPFDKSHFKYDPVGDCYICPQGHILKYNFTNPVKRVKTYRGGSACKRCCHFGKCTKYHRGRAVTRSFKAELKQKLEAQYEELESQKIYALRKQKVE
;
A
#
# COMPACT_ATOMS: atom_id res chain seq x y z
N MET A 1 16.07 3.27 -15.49
CA MET A 1 14.72 2.69 -15.63
C MET A 1 14.81 1.32 -16.30
N HIS A 2 14.04 0.33 -15.85
CA HIS A 2 13.97 -0.98 -16.50
C HIS A 2 12.83 -1.00 -17.51
N SER A 3 13.13 -1.34 -18.76
CA SER A 3 12.16 -1.56 -19.83
C SER A 3 12.26 -3.00 -20.35
N VAL A 4 11.30 -3.40 -21.19
CA VAL A 4 11.35 -4.68 -21.93
C VAL A 4 12.61 -4.83 -22.81
N HIS A 5 13.29 -3.73 -23.12
CA HIS A 5 14.51 -3.69 -23.94
C HIS A 5 15.82 -3.58 -23.11
N GLY A 6 15.73 -3.64 -21.78
CA GLY A 6 16.90 -3.58 -20.89
C GLY A 6 16.88 -2.39 -19.93
N SER A 7 18.05 -2.06 -19.39
CA SER A 7 18.24 -0.98 -18.43
C SER A 7 18.75 0.27 -19.15
N HIS A 8 18.02 1.37 -19.04
CA HIS A 8 18.41 2.65 -19.64
C HIS A 8 18.61 3.72 -18.56
N SER A 9 19.54 4.63 -18.81
CA SER A 9 19.63 5.89 -18.07
C SER A 9 18.38 6.72 -18.36
N ALA A 10 17.65 7.06 -17.31
CA ALA A 10 16.48 7.92 -17.40
C ALA A 10 16.39 8.72 -16.10
N TYR A 11 15.71 9.86 -16.19
CA TYR A 11 15.39 10.69 -15.04
C TYR A 11 13.95 10.41 -14.61
N ASN A 12 13.72 10.38 -13.30
CA ASN A 12 12.39 10.28 -12.75
C ASN A 12 11.90 11.68 -12.37
N VAL A 13 10.92 12.20 -13.12
CA VAL A 13 10.39 13.55 -12.90
C VAL A 13 9.13 13.43 -12.03
N GLN A 14 9.12 14.18 -10.94
CA GLN A 14 8.00 14.31 -10.03
C GLN A 14 7.32 15.66 -10.28
N SER A 15 5.99 15.71 -10.23
CA SER A 15 5.26 16.97 -10.41
C SER A 15 4.01 17.00 -9.54
N VAL A 16 3.73 18.17 -8.96
CA VAL A 16 2.57 18.43 -8.11
C VAL A 16 1.78 19.57 -8.70
N VAL A 17 0.47 19.37 -8.84
CA VAL A 17 -0.45 20.31 -9.47
C VAL A 17 -1.55 20.68 -8.48
N ASP A 18 -1.93 21.96 -8.43
CA ASP A 18 -3.06 22.40 -7.62
C ASP A 18 -4.39 22.02 -8.28
N GLU A 19 -5.38 21.64 -7.46
CA GLU A 19 -6.68 21.21 -7.97
C GLU A 19 -7.46 22.38 -8.61
N LYS A 20 -7.47 23.53 -7.94
CA LYS A 20 -8.33 24.67 -8.26
C LYS A 20 -8.03 25.30 -9.62
N HIS A 21 -6.75 25.51 -9.92
CA HIS A 21 -6.26 26.19 -11.11
C HIS A 21 -5.52 25.27 -12.08
N GLY A 22 -5.07 24.09 -11.64
CA GLY A 22 -4.30 23.17 -12.48
C GLY A 22 -2.88 23.67 -12.77
N LEU A 23 -2.32 24.52 -11.90
CA LEU A 23 -0.96 25.02 -12.00
C LEU A 23 0.00 24.05 -11.35
N ILE A 24 1.18 23.88 -11.97
CA ILE A 24 2.27 23.13 -11.37
C ILE A 24 2.82 23.95 -10.21
N VAL A 25 2.72 23.38 -9.01
CA VAL A 25 3.18 23.98 -7.75
C VAL A 25 4.57 23.48 -7.39
N ASN A 26 4.87 22.23 -7.72
CA ASN A 26 6.21 21.67 -7.53
C ASN A 26 6.61 20.80 -8.72
N SER A 27 7.90 20.77 -9.01
CA SER A 27 8.50 19.84 -9.96
C SER A 27 9.92 19.49 -9.50
N ASP A 28 10.25 18.21 -9.52
CA ASP A 28 11.53 17.71 -9.03
C ASP A 28 12.05 16.57 -9.92
N VAL A 29 13.37 16.36 -9.93
CA VAL A 29 14.03 15.31 -10.71
C VAL A 29 14.85 14.42 -9.78
N VAL A 30 14.39 13.19 -9.60
CA VAL A 30 15.01 12.23 -8.68
C VAL A 30 15.73 11.10 -9.41
N GLY A 31 16.80 10.62 -8.79
CA GLY A 31 17.57 9.46 -9.27
C GLY A 31 16.95 8.11 -8.92
N GLU A 32 15.89 8.11 -8.09
CA GLU A 32 15.20 6.90 -7.68
C GLU A 32 14.41 6.30 -8.85
N ASN A 33 14.47 4.97 -8.95
CA ASN A 33 13.84 4.24 -10.04
C ASN A 33 12.33 4.02 -9.87
N ASN A 34 11.75 4.39 -8.73
CA ASN A 34 10.34 4.23 -8.42
C ASN A 34 9.89 5.29 -7.40
N ASP A 35 8.58 5.51 -7.32
CA ASP A 35 8.00 6.63 -6.57
C ASP A 35 7.58 6.29 -5.14
N ILE A 36 7.94 5.10 -4.64
CA ILE A 36 7.47 4.59 -3.34
C ILE A 36 7.88 5.51 -2.18
N HIS A 37 8.98 6.24 -2.32
CA HIS A 37 9.54 7.13 -1.31
C HIS A 37 9.32 8.63 -1.60
N GLN A 38 8.61 8.96 -2.68
CA GLN A 38 8.52 10.34 -3.17
C GLN A 38 7.29 11.10 -2.66
N PHE A 39 6.30 10.44 -2.06
CA PHE A 39 5.03 11.11 -1.77
C PHE A 39 5.14 12.28 -0.79
N ALA A 40 5.79 12.08 0.37
CA ALA A 40 5.77 13.09 1.43
C ALA A 40 6.57 14.34 1.04
N GLU A 41 7.77 14.15 0.51
CA GLU A 41 8.66 15.23 0.08
C GLU A 41 8.00 16.14 -0.96
N GLN A 42 7.34 15.55 -1.96
CA GLN A 42 6.68 16.32 -3.02
C GLN A 42 5.48 17.13 -2.49
N VAL A 43 4.71 16.56 -1.55
CA VAL A 43 3.60 17.27 -0.89
C VAL A 43 4.11 18.41 0.01
N GLU A 44 5.20 18.17 0.74
CA GLU A 44 5.82 19.17 1.62
C GLU A 44 6.38 20.36 0.83
N GLN A 45 7.15 20.11 -0.23
CA GLN A 45 7.66 21.18 -1.11
C GLN A 45 6.51 21.99 -1.76
N ALA A 46 5.42 21.33 -2.15
CA ALA A 46 4.25 22.03 -2.68
C ALA A 46 3.55 22.90 -1.62
N ASN A 47 3.43 22.41 -0.39
CA ASN A 47 2.86 23.17 0.73
C ASN A 47 3.73 24.38 1.09
N GLU A 48 5.06 24.24 1.06
CA GLU A 48 6.02 25.34 1.28
C GLU A 48 5.89 26.40 0.18
N THR A 49 5.80 25.99 -1.08
CA THR A 49 5.64 26.90 -2.22
C THR A 49 4.36 27.74 -2.13
N LEU A 50 3.28 27.16 -1.60
CA LEU A 50 2.00 27.85 -1.40
C LEU A 50 1.89 28.57 -0.05
N ASP A 51 2.92 28.46 0.80
CA ASP A 51 2.92 28.89 2.21
C ASP A 51 1.65 28.42 2.96
N LYS A 52 1.16 27.23 2.60
CA LYS A 52 -0.12 26.70 3.07
C LYS A 52 -0.18 25.19 2.90
N LYS A 53 -0.55 24.49 3.98
CA LYS A 53 -0.86 23.06 3.93
C LYS A 53 -2.12 22.79 3.10
N CYS A 54 -2.02 21.88 2.15
CA CYS A 54 -3.17 21.33 1.44
C CYS A 54 -4.10 20.57 2.41
N GLN A 55 -5.38 20.48 2.05
CA GLN A 55 -6.36 19.71 2.84
C GLN A 55 -6.38 18.24 2.44
N THR A 56 -6.07 17.95 1.17
CA THR A 56 -6.07 16.60 0.61
C THR A 56 -4.92 16.49 -0.37
N ALA A 57 -4.15 15.41 -0.25
CA ALA A 57 -3.08 15.06 -1.17
C ALA A 57 -3.45 13.74 -1.86
N CYS A 58 -3.37 13.70 -3.19
CA CYS A 58 -3.69 12.51 -3.98
C CYS A 58 -2.58 12.17 -4.97
N ALA A 59 -2.34 10.87 -5.17
CA ALA A 59 -1.34 10.35 -6.10
C ALA A 59 -1.73 8.95 -6.58
N ASP A 60 -1.04 8.41 -7.58
CA ASP A 60 -1.26 7.04 -8.05
C ASP A 60 -0.67 5.95 -7.14
N ALA A 61 -0.90 4.70 -7.54
CA ALA A 61 -0.48 3.52 -6.79
C ALA A 61 1.05 3.31 -6.73
N GLY A 62 1.84 4.04 -7.51
CA GLY A 62 3.29 4.09 -7.40
C GLY A 62 3.75 4.68 -6.07
N TYR A 63 3.00 5.69 -5.58
CA TYR A 63 3.24 6.40 -4.32
C TYR A 63 2.66 5.70 -3.09
N CYS A 64 2.27 4.43 -3.17
CA CYS A 64 1.57 3.74 -2.09
C CYS A 64 2.46 3.35 -0.88
N GLY A 65 3.62 3.99 -0.69
CA GLY A 65 4.56 3.73 0.38
C GLY A 65 3.97 4.13 1.74
N ILE A 66 3.58 3.16 2.56
CA ILE A 66 2.87 3.43 3.83
C ILE A 66 3.67 4.32 4.79
N ASP A 67 5.00 4.24 4.78
CA ASP A 67 5.84 5.13 5.58
C ASP A 67 5.74 6.61 5.12
N GLU A 68 5.65 6.87 3.81
CA GLU A 68 5.46 8.22 3.28
C GLU A 68 4.03 8.73 3.48
N LEU A 69 3.04 7.86 3.29
CA LEU A 69 1.64 8.22 3.49
C LEU A 69 1.36 8.56 4.97
N GLU A 70 2.01 7.88 5.92
CA GLU A 70 1.91 8.18 7.35
C GLU A 70 2.36 9.60 7.67
N LYS A 71 3.53 10.03 7.15
CA LYS A 71 4.07 11.37 7.40
C LYS A 71 3.09 12.49 7.05
N ILE A 72 2.33 12.31 5.97
CA ILE A 72 1.34 13.28 5.51
C ILE A 72 0.02 13.14 6.28
N ASP A 73 -0.44 11.92 6.55
CA ASP A 73 -1.65 11.66 7.34
C ASP A 73 -1.53 12.20 8.78
N GLU A 74 -0.35 12.07 9.41
CA GLU A 74 -0.05 12.60 10.74
C GLU A 74 -0.10 14.13 10.82
N GLN A 75 0.07 14.83 9.69
CA GLN A 75 -0.07 16.28 9.59
C GLN A 75 -1.54 16.73 9.48
N GLY A 76 -2.50 15.81 9.52
CA GLY A 76 -3.92 16.07 9.35
C GLY A 76 -4.33 16.29 7.88
N ILE A 77 -3.46 15.98 6.93
CA ILE A 77 -3.73 16.08 5.50
C ILE A 77 -4.38 14.77 5.05
N LYS A 78 -5.54 14.85 4.38
CA LYS A 78 -6.24 13.66 3.88
C LYS A 78 -5.45 13.05 2.71
N VAL A 79 -4.95 11.82 2.89
CA VAL A 79 -4.21 11.09 1.84
C VAL A 79 -5.14 10.22 0.98
N VAL A 80 -5.17 10.46 -0.32
CA VAL A 80 -5.97 9.68 -1.29
C VAL A 80 -5.03 9.01 -2.29
N VAL A 81 -4.52 7.83 -1.91
CA VAL A 81 -3.59 7.04 -2.72
C VAL A 81 -4.05 5.58 -2.73
N PRO A 82 -4.32 4.97 -3.90
CA PRO A 82 -4.73 3.57 -3.96
C PRO A 82 -3.58 2.64 -3.56
N SER A 83 -3.91 1.57 -2.85
CA SER A 83 -2.95 0.48 -2.66
C SER A 83 -2.74 -0.30 -3.98
N LYS A 84 -1.60 -0.97 -4.12
CA LYS A 84 -1.35 -1.89 -5.27
C LYS A 84 -2.49 -2.89 -5.48
N LYS A 85 -3.14 -3.33 -4.39
CA LYS A 85 -4.29 -4.24 -4.48
C LYS A 85 -5.49 -3.55 -5.13
N GLN A 86 -5.80 -2.32 -4.70
CA GLN A 86 -6.93 -1.55 -5.21
C GLN A 86 -6.72 -1.12 -6.67
N ALA A 87 -5.49 -0.78 -7.05
CA ALA A 87 -5.13 -0.43 -8.43
C ALA A 87 -5.25 -1.62 -9.40
N HIS A 88 -5.12 -2.85 -8.90
CA HIS A 88 -5.28 -4.08 -9.68
C HIS A 88 -6.66 -4.75 -9.50
N LYS A 89 -7.69 -4.02 -9.05
CA LYS A 89 -9.09 -4.52 -8.99
C LYS A 89 -9.48 -5.09 -10.36
N GLY A 90 -9.64 -6.41 -10.43
CA GLY A 90 -9.94 -7.15 -11.68
C GLY A 90 -9.22 -8.49 -11.82
N LYS A 91 -8.11 -8.73 -11.10
CA LYS A 91 -7.51 -10.07 -11.02
C LYS A 91 -8.34 -10.94 -10.07
N LYS A 92 -8.77 -12.13 -10.54
CA LYS A 92 -9.44 -13.12 -9.68
C LYS A 92 -8.55 -13.43 -8.48
N GLU A 93 -9.04 -13.16 -7.27
CA GLU A 93 -8.34 -13.54 -6.05
C GLU A 93 -8.13 -15.07 -6.05
N ALA A 94 -6.91 -15.50 -5.77
CA ALA A 94 -6.64 -16.92 -5.68
C ALA A 94 -7.39 -17.54 -4.50
N PRO A 95 -7.84 -18.80 -4.56
CA PRO A 95 -8.63 -19.44 -3.49
C PRO A 95 -7.96 -19.43 -2.10
N PHE A 96 -6.64 -19.22 -2.04
CA PHE A 96 -5.85 -19.16 -0.81
C PHE A 96 -5.06 -17.85 -0.70
N ASP A 97 -5.57 -16.77 -1.29
CA ASP A 97 -5.02 -15.43 -1.11
C ASP A 97 -5.06 -15.03 0.38
N LYS A 98 -4.15 -14.13 0.76
CA LYS A 98 -4.09 -13.59 2.12
C LYS A 98 -5.39 -12.87 2.50
N SER A 99 -6.13 -12.30 1.54
CA SER A 99 -7.42 -11.63 1.76
C SER A 99 -8.44 -12.50 2.50
N HIS A 100 -8.40 -13.82 2.28
CA HIS A 100 -9.33 -14.75 2.93
C HIS A 100 -8.90 -15.16 4.35
N PHE A 101 -7.74 -14.71 4.84
CA PHE A 101 -7.28 -14.97 6.21
C PHE A 101 -7.69 -13.82 7.11
N LYS A 102 -8.55 -14.10 8.09
CA LYS A 102 -9.02 -13.10 9.05
C LYS A 102 -8.03 -12.97 10.20
N TYR A 103 -7.67 -11.75 10.55
CA TYR A 103 -6.87 -11.49 11.75
C TYR A 103 -7.78 -11.35 12.97
N ASP A 104 -7.45 -12.04 14.05
CA ASP A 104 -8.05 -11.88 15.36
C ASP A 104 -7.09 -11.10 16.28
N PRO A 105 -7.41 -9.85 16.65
CA PRO A 105 -6.57 -9.03 17.51
C PRO A 105 -6.55 -9.52 18.97
N VAL A 106 -7.59 -10.21 19.44
CA VAL A 106 -7.68 -10.66 20.84
C VAL A 106 -6.70 -11.82 21.08
N GLY A 107 -6.68 -12.79 20.17
CA GLY A 107 -5.77 -13.94 20.24
C GLY A 107 -4.39 -13.75 19.59
N ASP A 108 -4.10 -12.57 19.03
CA ASP A 108 -2.96 -12.29 18.13
C ASP A 108 -2.70 -13.45 17.16
N CYS A 109 -3.71 -13.79 16.35
CA CYS A 109 -3.64 -14.92 15.44
C CYS A 109 -4.39 -14.67 14.14
N TYR A 110 -4.09 -15.47 13.12
CA TYR A 110 -4.87 -15.48 11.87
C TYR A 110 -5.74 -16.73 11.79
N ILE A 111 -6.96 -16.60 11.31
CA ILE A 111 -7.88 -17.71 11.06
C ILE A 111 -7.95 -17.89 9.55
N CYS A 112 -7.63 -19.10 9.08
CA CYS A 112 -7.72 -19.42 7.66
C CYS A 112 -9.17 -19.68 7.23
N PRO A 113 -9.46 -19.74 5.91
CA PRO A 113 -10.82 -20.00 5.41
C PRO A 113 -11.42 -21.32 5.87
N GLN A 114 -10.59 -22.28 6.27
CA GLN A 114 -10.99 -23.58 6.83
C GLN A 114 -11.10 -23.57 8.36
N GLY A 115 -10.99 -22.41 9.01
CA GLY A 115 -11.07 -22.27 10.47
C GLY A 115 -9.80 -22.62 11.24
N HIS A 116 -8.71 -23.03 10.59
CA HIS A 116 -7.46 -23.30 11.30
C HIS A 116 -6.76 -22.01 11.75
N ILE A 117 -6.24 -22.05 12.99
CA ILE A 117 -5.51 -20.93 13.60
C ILE A 117 -4.03 -20.95 13.18
N LEU A 118 -3.54 -19.80 12.73
CA LEU A 118 -2.16 -19.48 12.45
C LEU A 118 -1.64 -18.63 13.61
N LYS A 119 -0.75 -19.23 14.42
CA LYS A 119 -0.17 -18.57 15.60
C LYS A 119 1.03 -17.71 15.21
N TYR A 120 1.34 -16.71 16.03
CA TYR A 120 2.57 -15.95 15.91
C TYR A 120 3.79 -16.88 15.85
N ASN A 121 4.71 -16.60 14.93
CA ASN A 121 5.91 -17.41 14.70
C ASN A 121 7.18 -16.60 14.95
N PHE A 122 7.37 -15.48 14.25
CA PHE A 122 8.48 -14.56 14.52
C PHE A 122 8.20 -13.18 13.92
N THR A 123 8.98 -12.21 14.35
CA THR A 123 8.99 -10.85 13.85
C THR A 123 10.27 -10.59 13.08
N ASN A 124 10.16 -10.02 11.88
CA ASN A 124 11.30 -9.51 11.14
C ASN A 124 11.37 -7.99 11.36
N PRO A 125 12.33 -7.48 12.16
CA PRO A 125 12.42 -6.05 12.47
C PRO A 125 12.85 -5.24 11.24
N VAL A 126 13.75 -5.77 10.41
CA VAL A 126 14.23 -5.10 9.18
C VAL A 126 13.08 -4.85 8.21
N LYS A 127 12.20 -5.83 8.05
CA LYS A 127 11.02 -5.72 7.19
C LYS A 127 9.78 -5.18 7.91
N ARG A 128 9.87 -4.90 9.22
CA ARG A 128 8.76 -4.45 10.09
C ARG A 128 7.47 -5.28 9.93
N VAL A 129 7.61 -6.61 9.87
CA VAL A 129 6.50 -7.55 9.69
C VAL A 129 6.48 -8.64 10.76
N LYS A 130 5.29 -8.98 11.24
CA LYS A 130 5.02 -10.19 12.03
C LYS A 130 4.62 -11.33 11.12
N THR A 131 5.14 -12.53 11.37
CA THR A 131 4.80 -13.74 10.61
C THR A 131 3.99 -14.68 11.49
N TYR A 132 2.87 -15.18 10.97
CA TYR A 132 1.97 -16.15 11.58
C TYR A 132 1.98 -17.43 10.79
N ARG A 133 1.84 -18.58 11.46
CA ARG A 133 2.03 -19.89 10.84
C ARG A 133 1.03 -20.94 11.35
N GLY A 134 0.48 -21.73 10.44
CA GLY A 134 -0.56 -22.73 10.75
C GLY A 134 -0.04 -24.06 11.30
N GLY A 135 1.28 -24.26 11.31
CA GLY A 135 1.92 -25.42 11.93
C GLY A 135 1.41 -26.76 11.41
N SER A 136 1.24 -27.72 12.32
CA SER A 136 0.79 -29.08 12.03
C SER A 136 -0.68 -29.18 11.59
N ALA A 137 -1.53 -28.20 11.93
CA ALA A 137 -2.93 -28.16 11.49
C ALA A 137 -3.02 -28.12 9.96
N CYS A 138 -2.10 -27.42 9.30
CA CYS A 138 -2.04 -27.40 7.83
C CYS A 138 -1.74 -28.77 7.21
N LYS A 139 -1.00 -29.67 7.87
CA LYS A 139 -0.69 -31.00 7.32
C LYS A 139 -1.91 -31.92 7.24
N ARG A 140 -2.86 -31.74 8.15
CA ARG A 140 -4.12 -32.50 8.21
C ARG A 140 -5.25 -31.83 7.43
N CYS A 141 -4.99 -30.68 6.82
CA CYS A 141 -5.97 -29.92 6.06
C CYS A 141 -6.20 -30.57 4.69
N CYS A 142 -7.47 -30.66 4.25
CA CYS A 142 -7.87 -31.14 2.93
C CYS A 142 -7.25 -30.34 1.76
N HIS A 143 -6.77 -29.13 2.02
CA HIS A 143 -6.11 -28.27 1.03
C HIS A 143 -4.58 -28.26 1.13
N PHE A 144 -3.98 -29.18 1.89
CA PHE A 144 -2.53 -29.38 1.87
C PHE A 144 -2.07 -29.76 0.45
N GLY A 145 -0.99 -29.15 -0.04
CA GLY A 145 -0.53 -29.28 -1.43
C GLY A 145 -1.04 -28.19 -2.38
N LYS A 146 -2.25 -27.65 -2.15
CA LYS A 146 -2.81 -26.50 -2.90
C LYS A 146 -2.57 -25.16 -2.19
N CYS A 147 -2.94 -25.06 -0.91
CA CYS A 147 -2.78 -23.84 -0.10
C CYS A 147 -1.32 -23.60 0.31
N THR A 148 -0.60 -24.68 0.63
CA THR A 148 0.81 -24.66 1.01
C THR A 148 1.41 -26.04 0.78
N LYS A 149 2.68 -26.09 0.36
CA LYS A 149 3.47 -27.32 0.25
C LYS A 149 4.49 -27.45 1.40
N TYR A 150 4.59 -26.44 2.27
CA TYR A 150 5.63 -26.40 3.29
C TYR A 150 5.25 -27.22 4.52
N HIS A 151 6.17 -28.04 5.02
CA HIS A 151 5.92 -28.95 6.12
C HIS A 151 5.53 -28.24 7.44
N ARG A 152 5.93 -26.98 7.66
CA ARG A 152 5.50 -26.20 8.84
C ARG A 152 4.20 -25.42 8.60
N GLY A 153 3.50 -25.69 7.50
CA GLY A 153 2.23 -25.04 7.16
C GLY A 153 2.36 -23.67 6.50
N ARG A 154 1.20 -23.08 6.18
CA ARG A 154 1.06 -21.77 5.53
C ARG A 154 1.58 -20.69 6.46
N ALA A 155 2.32 -19.74 5.89
CA ALA A 155 2.74 -18.52 6.58
C ALA A 155 1.96 -17.33 6.05
N VAL A 156 1.54 -16.43 6.95
CA VAL A 156 0.90 -15.16 6.62
C VAL A 156 1.69 -14.06 7.33
N THR A 157 2.06 -13.01 6.60
CA THR A 157 2.78 -11.86 7.15
C THR A 157 1.82 -10.70 7.39
N ARG A 158 1.94 -10.01 8.53
CA ARG A 158 1.23 -8.77 8.87
C ARG A 158 2.26 -7.65 9.01
N SER A 159 2.06 -6.53 8.32
CA SER A 159 2.86 -5.32 8.54
C SER A 159 2.52 -4.74 9.92
N PHE A 160 3.49 -4.09 10.57
CA PHE A 160 3.22 -3.33 11.79
C PHE A 160 2.20 -2.21 11.55
N LYS A 161 2.26 -1.59 10.37
CA LYS A 161 1.34 -0.53 9.95
C LYS A 161 0.11 -1.07 9.20
N ALA A 162 -0.34 -2.28 9.54
CA ALA A 162 -1.49 -2.89 8.87
C ALA A 162 -2.79 -2.10 9.09
N GLU A 163 -2.95 -1.51 10.27
CA GLU A 163 -4.13 -0.70 10.62
C GLU A 163 -4.16 0.62 9.87
N LEU A 164 -3.04 1.35 9.85
CA LEU A 164 -2.91 2.54 9.02
C LEU A 164 -3.19 2.25 7.55
N LYS A 165 -2.64 1.15 7.02
CA LYS A 165 -2.92 0.72 5.66
C LYS A 165 -4.43 0.50 5.42
N GLN A 166 -5.12 -0.18 6.34
CA GLN A 166 -6.57 -0.41 6.22
C GLN A 166 -7.36 0.91 6.29
N LYS A 167 -6.96 1.84 7.17
CA LYS A 167 -7.54 3.19 7.24
C LYS A 167 -7.42 3.91 5.89
N LEU A 168 -6.22 3.95 5.32
CA LEU A 168 -5.96 4.62 4.04
C LEU A 168 -6.70 3.93 2.88
N GLU A 169 -6.76 2.60 2.86
CA GLU A 169 -7.52 1.83 1.86
C GLU A 169 -9.02 2.14 1.96
N ALA A 170 -9.59 2.24 3.16
CA ALA A 170 -10.99 2.61 3.38
C ALA A 170 -11.26 4.07 2.98
N GLN A 171 -10.37 4.99 3.36
CA GLN A 171 -10.44 6.41 3.01
C GLN A 171 -10.41 6.62 1.50
N TYR A 172 -9.60 5.85 0.78
CA TYR A 172 -9.59 5.85 -0.68
C TYR A 172 -10.96 5.44 -1.25
N GLU A 173 -11.65 4.46 -0.67
CA GLU A 173 -12.94 3.96 -1.18
C GLU A 173 -14.14 4.90 -0.92
N GLU A 174 -13.97 5.95 -0.13
CA GLU A 174 -15.00 6.98 0.07
C GLU A 174 -15.36 7.68 -1.25
N LEU A 175 -16.65 8.00 -1.43
CA LEU A 175 -17.14 8.64 -2.66
C LEU A 175 -16.46 9.98 -2.95
N GLU A 176 -16.25 10.81 -1.93
CA GLU A 176 -15.55 12.10 -2.09
C GLU A 176 -14.08 11.90 -2.47
N SER A 177 -13.40 10.93 -1.86
CA SER A 177 -12.02 10.59 -2.21
C SER A 177 -11.91 10.08 -3.65
N GLN A 178 -12.86 9.26 -4.11
CA GLN A 178 -12.91 8.80 -5.49
C GLN A 178 -13.12 9.94 -6.49
N LYS A 179 -13.96 10.94 -6.16
CA LYS A 179 -14.13 12.14 -7.00
C LYS A 179 -12.83 12.93 -7.12
N ILE A 180 -12.13 13.16 -6.00
CA ILE A 180 -10.84 13.84 -5.98
C ILE A 180 -9.82 13.04 -6.81
N TYR A 181 -9.74 11.73 -6.60
CA TYR A 181 -8.82 10.86 -7.35
C TYR A 181 -9.09 10.86 -8.86
N ALA A 182 -10.35 10.96 -9.28
CA ALA A 182 -10.72 11.02 -10.70
C ALA A 182 -10.18 12.29 -11.40
N LEU A 183 -10.05 13.41 -10.69
CA LEU A 183 -9.53 14.67 -11.24
C LEU A 183 -8.05 14.58 -11.62
N ARG A 184 -7.28 13.66 -11.00
CA ARG A 184 -5.87 13.44 -11.31
C ARG A 184 -5.62 13.20 -12.81
N LYS A 185 -6.49 12.41 -13.44
CA LYS A 185 -6.44 12.08 -14.89
C LYS A 185 -6.66 13.27 -15.82
N GLN A 186 -7.16 14.40 -15.31
CA GLN A 186 -7.43 15.59 -16.09
C GLN A 186 -6.36 16.68 -15.88
N LYS A 187 -5.57 16.56 -14.82
CA LYS A 187 -4.70 17.64 -14.33
C LYS A 187 -3.22 17.29 -14.43
N VAL A 188 -2.87 16.03 -14.21
CA VAL A 188 -1.47 15.57 -14.09
C VAL A 188 -1.09 14.55 -15.17
N GLU A 189 -2.04 13.74 -15.63
CA GLU A 189 -1.86 12.75 -16.71
C GLU A 189 -2.43 13.26 -18.05
#